data_AF-A0A943JWD0-F1
#
_entry.id   AF-A0A943JWD0-F1
#
_cell.length_a   1.000
_cell.length_b   1.000
_cell.length_c   1.000
_cell.angle_alpha   90.00
_cell.angle_beta   90.00
_cell.angle_gamma   90.00
#
_symmetry.space_group_name_H-M   'P 1'
#
loop_
_entity.id
_entity.type
_entity.pdbx_description
1 polymer ?
#
loop_
_entity_poly.entity_id
_entity_poly.type
_entity_poly.pdbx_seq_one_letter_code
_entity_poly.pdbx_strand_id
1 'polypeptide(L)'
;MKKLILLGMAILSIGAFAAREAIPEDVEKIITKSAQTLDGSEKIRYKNWQIDSYLRMEKLGKESGIPANEFERIKHKLRVMYGANFAKQYQVLPDEIRDYNELVERVKKETAKNLEVSEEKNSMAKAEMEKNISVSKVPAEVIEIYKETAEKLYPENYIGQKAYIDASMEEYFKIIEFIKNNKNLIK
;
A
#
# COMPACT_ATOMS: atom_id res chain seq x y z
N MET A 1 62.46 1.34 15.16
CA MET A 1 61.75 2.39 15.91
C MET A 1 61.00 3.29 14.91
N LYS A 2 59.69 3.37 15.09
CA LYS A 2 58.68 4.36 14.64
C LYS A 2 59.10 5.46 13.63
N LYS A 3 58.28 5.65 12.56
CA LYS A 3 57.36 6.81 12.35
C LYS A 3 56.85 6.85 10.89
N LEU A 4 55.53 6.63 10.70
CA LEU A 4 54.49 7.58 10.21
C LEU A 4 54.28 7.50 8.68
N ILE A 5 53.39 6.63 8.17
CA ILE A 5 51.96 6.88 7.80
C ILE A 5 51.69 8.34 7.39
N LEU A 6 51.41 8.56 6.09
CA LEU A 6 50.32 9.39 5.53
C LEU A 6 50.65 9.86 4.10
N LEU A 7 50.08 9.19 3.09
CA LEU A 7 49.84 9.72 1.75
C LEU A 7 48.73 8.80 1.19
N GLY A 8 47.46 9.18 1.17
CA GLY A 8 46.89 10.34 0.48
C GLY A 8 45.72 9.83 -0.35
N MET A 9 44.76 9.15 0.29
CA MET A 9 43.49 8.78 -0.35
C MET A 9 42.52 9.95 -0.20
N ALA A 10 42.66 10.93 -1.11
CA ALA A 10 41.55 11.82 -1.41
C ALA A 10 40.53 11.02 -2.23
N ILE A 11 39.72 10.21 -1.54
CA ILE A 11 38.54 9.62 -2.16
C ILE A 11 37.56 10.77 -2.37
N LEU A 12 37.29 11.03 -3.64
CA LEU A 12 36.32 11.96 -4.18
C LEU A 12 34.96 11.80 -3.47
N SER A 13 34.72 12.57 -2.42
CA SER A 13 33.37 12.82 -1.93
C SER A 13 32.74 13.96 -2.72
N ILE A 14 32.67 13.79 -4.06
CA ILE A 14 31.71 14.51 -4.87
C ILE A 14 30.48 13.64 -4.82
N GLY A 15 29.59 13.92 -3.86
CA GLY A 15 28.27 13.30 -3.80
C GLY A 15 27.64 13.43 -5.18
N ALA A 16 27.39 12.30 -5.81
CA ALA A 16 26.66 12.27 -7.07
C ALA A 16 25.34 13.03 -6.84
N PHE A 17 25.22 14.19 -7.48
CA PHE A 17 23.94 14.82 -7.72
C PHE A 17 23.23 13.93 -8.74
N ALA A 18 22.78 12.76 -8.30
CA ALA A 18 21.87 11.94 -9.07
C ALA A 18 20.65 12.82 -9.32
N ALA A 19 20.30 13.02 -10.58
CA ALA A 19 19.04 13.64 -10.96
C ALA A 19 17.95 12.96 -10.11
N ARG A 20 17.27 13.73 -9.25
CA ARG A 20 16.22 13.16 -8.42
C ARG A 20 15.17 12.58 -9.34
N GLU A 21 14.76 11.34 -9.04
CA GLU A 21 13.63 10.74 -9.71
C GLU A 21 12.44 11.69 -9.59
N ALA A 22 11.85 12.05 -10.74
CA ALA A 22 10.76 13.01 -10.77
C ALA A 22 9.54 12.41 -10.07
N ILE A 23 8.90 13.20 -9.22
CA ILE A 23 7.61 12.83 -8.63
C ILE A 23 6.47 13.41 -9.47
N PRO A 24 5.26 12.81 -9.42
CA PRO A 24 4.09 13.39 -10.08
C PRO A 24 3.80 14.83 -9.65
N GLU A 25 3.30 15.64 -10.57
CA GLU A 25 3.06 17.08 -10.35
C GLU A 25 2.05 17.33 -9.21
N ASP A 26 1.02 16.49 -9.09
CA ASP A 26 0.03 16.57 -8.02
C ASP A 26 0.65 16.30 -6.64
N VAL A 27 1.56 15.33 -6.55
CA VAL A 27 2.34 15.02 -5.34
C VAL A 27 3.22 16.20 -4.98
N GLU A 28 3.94 16.78 -5.95
CA GLU A 28 4.80 17.94 -5.72
C GLU A 28 3.99 19.15 -5.23
N LYS A 29 2.83 19.40 -5.84
CA LYS A 29 1.92 20.47 -5.46
C LYS A 29 1.41 20.32 -4.04
N ILE A 30 1.03 19.10 -3.64
CA ILE A 30 0.57 18.79 -2.28
C ILE A 30 1.70 19.02 -1.26
N ILE A 31 2.92 18.54 -1.53
CA ILE A 31 4.09 18.75 -0.66
C ILE A 31 4.42 20.24 -0.54
N THR A 32 4.36 20.97 -1.66
CA THR A 32 4.63 22.41 -1.66
C THR A 32 3.57 23.17 -0.86
N LYS A 33 2.31 22.76 -0.96
CA LYS A 33 1.21 23.33 -0.17
C LYS A 33 1.38 23.04 1.33
N SER A 34 1.77 21.83 1.73
CA SER A 34 1.97 21.49 3.15
C SER A 34 3.18 22.21 3.78
N ALA A 35 4.14 22.65 2.97
CA ALA A 35 5.32 23.40 3.41
C ALA A 35 5.14 24.93 3.42
N GLN A 36 3.92 25.46 3.21
CA GLN A 36 3.70 26.90 3.00
C GLN A 36 4.07 27.79 4.18
N THR A 37 3.90 27.29 5.41
CA THR A 37 4.19 28.03 6.64
C THR A 37 5.67 27.97 7.05
N LEU A 38 6.48 27.15 6.37
CA LEU A 38 7.91 27.02 6.61
C LEU A 38 8.68 27.98 5.71
N ASP A 39 9.86 28.41 6.15
CA ASP A 39 10.74 29.30 5.39
C ASP A 39 12.17 28.75 5.26
N GLY A 40 12.97 29.46 4.45
CA GLY A 40 14.41 29.21 4.28
C GLY A 40 14.81 27.74 4.13
N SER A 41 15.77 27.33 4.95
CA SER A 41 16.34 25.97 4.93
C SER A 41 15.39 24.92 5.47
N GLU A 42 14.46 25.28 6.35
CA GLU A 42 13.47 24.37 6.92
C GLU A 42 12.47 23.91 5.87
N LYS A 43 11.94 24.85 5.07
CA LYS A 43 11.05 24.53 3.94
C LYS A 43 11.70 23.54 2.98
N ILE A 44 12.96 23.79 2.61
CA ILE A 44 13.71 22.93 1.68
C ILE A 44 13.90 21.52 2.27
N ARG A 45 14.32 21.44 3.54
CA ARG A 45 14.52 20.15 4.24
C ARG A 45 13.22 19.36 4.34
N TYR A 46 12.12 20.01 4.73
CA TYR A 46 10.82 19.38 4.83
C TYR A 46 10.35 18.85 3.46
N LYS A 47 10.39 19.68 2.40
CA LYS A 47 10.02 19.24 1.04
C LYS A 47 10.84 18.02 0.62
N ASN A 48 12.15 18.08 0.80
CA ASN A 48 13.05 16.98 0.44
C ASN A 48 12.73 15.69 1.19
N TRP A 49 12.43 15.77 2.48
CA TRP A 49 12.05 14.61 3.28
C TRP A 49 10.73 13.99 2.82
N GLN A 50 9.73 14.81 2.49
CA GLN A 50 8.45 14.31 1.97
C GLN A 50 8.61 13.67 0.58
N ILE A 51 9.43 14.25 -0.30
CA ILE A 51 9.74 13.70 -1.62
C ILE A 51 10.45 12.34 -1.49
N ASP A 52 11.49 12.26 -0.66
CA ASP A 52 12.24 11.02 -0.42
C ASP A 52 11.31 9.93 0.17
N SER A 53 10.44 10.30 1.10
CA SER A 53 9.47 9.37 1.69
C SER A 53 8.49 8.83 0.64
N TYR A 54 7.97 9.70 -0.25
CA TYR A 54 7.10 9.27 -1.35
C TYR A 54 7.82 8.28 -2.28
N LEU A 55 9.03 8.60 -2.73
CA LEU A 55 9.80 7.72 -3.62
C LEU A 55 10.11 6.37 -2.97
N ARG A 56 10.42 6.36 -1.66
CA ARG A 56 10.61 5.11 -0.90
C ARG A 56 9.33 4.29 -0.78
N MET A 57 8.17 4.92 -0.63
CA MET A 57 6.89 4.20 -0.68
C MET A 57 6.67 3.53 -2.02
N GLU A 58 6.86 4.25 -3.12
CA GLU A 58 6.72 3.72 -4.48
C GLU A 58 7.67 2.53 -4.72
N LYS A 59 8.92 2.66 -4.28
CA LYS A 59 9.90 1.59 -4.36
C LYS A 59 9.47 0.38 -3.52
N LEU A 60 9.08 0.58 -2.27
CA LEU A 60 8.65 -0.50 -1.38
C LEU A 60 7.42 -1.23 -1.92
N GLY A 61 6.44 -0.51 -2.46
CA GLY A 61 5.26 -1.09 -3.10
C GLY A 61 5.63 -2.01 -4.27
N LYS A 62 6.51 -1.54 -5.16
CA LYS A 62 7.02 -2.33 -6.30
C LYS A 62 7.78 -3.59 -5.83
N GLU A 63 8.60 -3.47 -4.78
CA GLU A 63 9.41 -4.57 -4.26
C GLU A 63 8.59 -5.59 -3.44
N SER A 64 7.44 -5.18 -2.89
CA SER A 64 6.61 -6.03 -2.02
C SER A 64 5.91 -7.19 -2.73
N GLY A 65 5.79 -7.14 -4.07
CA GLY A 65 5.09 -8.15 -4.86
C GLY A 65 3.56 -8.12 -4.76
N ILE A 66 2.98 -7.16 -4.03
CA ILE A 66 1.52 -6.98 -4.00
C ILE A 66 1.01 -6.54 -5.38
N PRO A 67 -0.24 -6.91 -5.74
CA PRO A 67 -0.90 -6.39 -6.95
C PRO A 67 -0.91 -4.85 -6.98
N ALA A 68 -0.68 -4.27 -8.16
CA ALA A 68 -0.55 -2.82 -8.31
C ALA A 68 -1.84 -2.06 -7.92
N ASN A 69 -3.00 -2.60 -8.26
CA ASN A 69 -4.31 -2.09 -7.87
C ASN A 69 -4.51 -2.10 -6.34
N GLU A 70 -4.05 -3.15 -5.65
CA GLU A 70 -4.03 -3.19 -4.18
C GLU A 70 -3.07 -2.17 -3.58
N PHE A 71 -1.90 -1.99 -4.18
CA PHE A 71 -0.97 -0.95 -3.74
C PHE A 71 -1.57 0.45 -3.87
N GLU A 72 -2.23 0.76 -4.99
CA GLU A 72 -2.95 2.02 -5.17
C GLU A 72 -4.07 2.20 -4.14
N ARG A 73 -4.83 1.13 -3.83
CA ARG A 73 -5.86 1.16 -2.78
C ARG A 73 -5.25 1.48 -1.40
N ILE A 74 -4.15 0.82 -1.03
CA ILE A 74 -3.43 1.08 0.22
C ILE A 74 -2.90 2.52 0.25
N LYS A 75 -2.30 3.01 -0.85
CA LYS A 75 -1.87 4.42 -0.95
C LYS A 75 -3.03 5.38 -0.78
N HIS A 76 -4.19 5.11 -1.38
CA HIS A 76 -5.38 5.93 -1.21
C HIS A 76 -5.85 5.95 0.25
N LYS A 77 -5.91 4.79 0.92
CA LYS A 77 -6.22 4.70 2.35
C LYS A 77 -5.25 5.54 3.19
N LEU A 78 -3.95 5.37 2.97
CA LEU A 78 -2.90 6.12 3.69
C LEU A 78 -2.99 7.63 3.40
N ARG A 79 -3.36 8.02 2.18
CA ARG A 79 -3.59 9.42 1.80
C ARG A 79 -4.78 10.02 2.55
N VAL A 80 -5.88 9.29 2.69
CA VAL A 80 -7.05 9.73 3.46
C VAL A 80 -6.70 9.90 4.94
N MET A 81 -5.89 9.00 5.48
CA MET A 81 -5.50 9.02 6.90
C MET A 81 -4.44 10.08 7.23
N TYR A 82 -3.43 10.26 6.40
CA TYR A 82 -2.25 11.07 6.75
C TYR A 82 -2.04 12.28 5.82
N GLY A 83 -2.93 12.50 4.85
CA GLY A 83 -2.94 13.67 3.99
C GLY A 83 -1.62 13.86 3.23
N ALA A 84 -0.96 15.00 3.44
CA ALA A 84 0.31 15.34 2.80
C ALA A 84 1.55 14.79 3.55
N ASN A 85 1.38 14.07 4.67
CA ASN A 85 2.49 13.55 5.46
C ASN A 85 2.97 12.19 4.93
N PHE A 86 3.67 12.22 3.79
CA PHE A 86 4.27 11.03 3.16
C PHE A 86 5.27 10.32 4.06
N ALA A 87 5.98 11.03 4.92
CA ALA A 87 6.85 10.39 5.91
C ALA A 87 6.07 9.45 6.84
N LYS A 88 4.89 9.88 7.30
CA LYS A 88 4.02 9.03 8.11
C LYS A 88 3.38 7.91 7.30
N GLN A 89 2.97 8.17 6.06
CA GLN A 89 2.45 7.13 5.17
C GLN A 89 3.51 6.04 4.92
N TYR A 90 4.76 6.44 4.66
CA TYR A 90 5.88 5.52 4.48
C TYR A 90 6.15 4.69 5.73
N GLN A 91 6.08 5.30 6.91
CA GLN A 91 6.26 4.60 8.18
C GLN A 91 5.24 3.48 8.40
N VAL A 92 3.98 3.68 7.96
CA VAL A 92 2.87 2.75 8.21
C VAL A 92 2.70 1.73 7.07
N LEU A 93 3.18 2.04 5.87
CA LEU A 93 3.07 1.18 4.69
C LEU A 93 3.54 -0.28 4.90
N PRO A 94 4.66 -0.57 5.61
CA PRO A 94 5.08 -1.95 5.87
C PRO A 94 4.04 -2.77 6.63
N ASP A 95 3.33 -2.17 7.59
CA ASP A 95 2.28 -2.85 8.35
C ASP A 95 1.07 -3.14 7.44
N GLU A 96 0.66 -2.17 6.61
CA GLU A 96 -0.42 -2.37 5.63
C GLU A 96 -0.13 -3.50 4.63
N ILE A 97 1.12 -3.59 4.16
CA ILE A 97 1.58 -4.67 3.29
C ILE A 97 1.56 -6.02 4.02
N ARG A 98 1.97 -6.05 5.30
CA ARG A 98 1.91 -7.26 6.11
C ARG A 98 0.47 -7.72 6.28
N ASP A 99 -0.44 -6.82 6.65
CA ASP A 99 -1.85 -7.13 6.86
C ASP A 99 -2.48 -7.73 5.59
N TYR A 100 -2.19 -7.14 4.42
CA TYR A 100 -2.58 -7.71 3.13
C TYR A 100 -2.05 -9.14 2.92
N ASN A 101 -0.76 -9.37 3.17
CA ASN A 101 -0.15 -10.69 2.99
C ASN A 101 -0.73 -11.73 3.96
N GLU A 102 -1.00 -11.34 5.21
CA GLU A 102 -1.65 -12.21 6.19
C GLU A 102 -3.08 -12.58 5.78
N LEU A 103 -3.85 -11.63 5.23
CA LEU A 103 -5.16 -11.90 4.62
C LEU A 103 -5.04 -12.93 3.50
N VAL A 104 -4.12 -12.72 2.56
CA VAL A 104 -3.90 -13.65 1.42
C VAL A 104 -3.54 -15.04 1.93
N GLU A 105 -2.63 -15.16 2.89
CA GLU A 105 -2.24 -16.46 3.46
C GLU A 105 -3.36 -17.15 4.24
N ARG A 106 -4.20 -16.39 4.95
CA ARG A 106 -5.39 -16.92 5.63
C ARG A 106 -6.36 -17.51 4.62
N VAL A 107 -6.67 -16.77 3.56
CA VAL A 107 -7.58 -17.23 2.50
C VAL A 107 -7.03 -18.45 1.78
N LYS A 108 -5.72 -18.49 1.47
CA LYS A 108 -5.07 -19.67 0.88
C LYS A 108 -5.23 -20.91 1.76
N LYS A 109 -4.94 -20.79 3.06
CA LYS A 109 -5.06 -21.91 4.02
C LYS A 109 -6.48 -22.41 4.16
N GLU A 110 -7.47 -21.51 4.15
CA GLU A 110 -8.88 -21.87 4.21
C GLU A 110 -9.34 -22.55 2.92
N THR A 111 -8.94 -22.03 1.77
CA THR A 111 -9.27 -22.60 0.46
C THR A 111 -8.65 -23.99 0.28
N ALA A 112 -7.41 -24.19 0.72
CA ALA A 112 -6.70 -25.47 0.64
C ALA A 112 -7.32 -26.58 1.51
N LYS A 113 -8.13 -26.26 2.51
CA LYS A 113 -8.86 -27.28 3.31
C LYS A 113 -10.03 -27.90 2.53
N ASN A 114 -10.49 -27.26 1.46
CA ASN A 114 -11.67 -27.64 0.69
C ASN A 114 -11.32 -28.24 -0.69
N LEU A 115 -10.26 -29.07 -0.75
CA LEU A 115 -9.61 -29.58 -1.97
C LEU A 115 -10.49 -30.31 -2.98
N GLU A 116 -11.67 -30.79 -2.61
CA GLU A 116 -12.65 -31.29 -3.59
C GLU A 116 -13.45 -30.13 -4.18
N VAL A 117 -12.81 -29.40 -5.09
CA VAL A 117 -13.45 -28.40 -5.96
C VAL A 117 -14.20 -29.17 -7.05
N SER A 118 -15.41 -29.65 -6.74
CA SER A 118 -16.32 -30.07 -7.80
C SER A 118 -16.76 -28.83 -8.60
N GLU A 119 -17.03 -28.99 -9.90
CA GLU A 119 -17.55 -27.90 -10.74
C GLU A 119 -18.83 -27.30 -10.13
N GLU A 120 -19.65 -28.14 -9.49
CA GLU A 120 -20.86 -27.71 -8.77
C GLU A 120 -20.54 -26.75 -7.62
N LYS A 121 -19.59 -27.10 -6.74
CA LYS A 121 -19.18 -26.21 -5.63
C LYS A 121 -18.57 -24.91 -6.14
N ASN A 122 -17.81 -24.97 -7.22
CA ASN A 122 -17.21 -23.78 -7.84
C ASN A 122 -18.28 -22.85 -8.43
N SER A 123 -19.28 -23.42 -9.12
CA SER A 123 -20.42 -22.68 -9.66
C SER A 123 -21.29 -22.06 -8.55
N MET A 124 -21.57 -22.82 -7.48
CA MET A 124 -22.28 -22.31 -6.30
C MET A 124 -21.51 -21.16 -5.64
N ALA A 125 -20.19 -21.29 -5.47
CA ALA A 125 -19.36 -20.23 -4.91
C ALA A 125 -19.41 -18.95 -5.76
N LYS A 126 -19.42 -19.09 -7.09
CA LYS A 126 -19.59 -17.94 -7.99
C LYS A 126 -20.93 -17.21 -7.75
N ALA A 127 -22.03 -17.95 -7.70
CA ALA A 127 -23.35 -17.38 -7.47
C ALA A 127 -23.48 -16.72 -6.09
N GLU A 128 -22.94 -17.35 -5.04
CA GLU A 128 -22.92 -16.77 -3.70
C GLU A 128 -22.05 -15.52 -3.61
N MET A 129 -20.89 -15.52 -4.26
CA MET A 129 -20.00 -14.36 -4.36
C MET A 129 -20.72 -13.16 -4.99
N GLU A 130 -21.37 -13.36 -6.14
CA GLU A 130 -22.14 -12.31 -6.81
C GLU A 130 -23.28 -11.78 -5.94
N LYS A 131 -23.98 -12.68 -5.22
CA LYS A 131 -25.00 -12.30 -4.25
C LYS A 131 -24.42 -11.45 -3.12
N ASN A 132 -23.32 -11.88 -2.49
CA ASN A 132 -22.67 -11.17 -1.40
C ASN A 132 -22.21 -9.77 -1.83
N ILE A 133 -21.63 -9.67 -3.02
CA ILE A 133 -21.24 -8.38 -3.62
C ILE A 133 -22.47 -7.49 -3.83
N SER A 134 -23.56 -8.02 -4.36
CA SER A 134 -24.76 -7.24 -4.68
C SER A 134 -25.42 -6.58 -3.46
N VAL A 135 -25.29 -7.20 -2.29
CA VAL A 135 -25.84 -6.68 -1.02
C VAL A 135 -24.81 -5.90 -0.20
N SER A 136 -23.56 -5.86 -0.64
CA SER A 136 -22.48 -5.16 0.04
C SER A 136 -22.65 -3.63 -0.04
N LYS A 137 -22.19 -2.94 1.00
CA LYS A 137 -22.10 -1.47 1.02
C LYS A 137 -20.72 -0.95 0.65
N VAL A 138 -19.80 -1.85 0.27
CA VAL A 138 -18.48 -1.47 -0.22
C VAL A 138 -18.66 -0.78 -1.59
N PRO A 139 -18.00 0.36 -1.86
CA PRO A 139 -18.08 1.03 -3.14
C PRO A 139 -17.70 0.12 -4.32
N ALA A 140 -18.39 0.27 -5.44
CA ALA A 140 -18.19 -0.58 -6.61
C ALA A 140 -16.74 -0.56 -7.13
N GLU A 141 -16.08 0.60 -7.09
CA GLU A 141 -14.68 0.73 -7.51
C GLU A 141 -13.73 -0.11 -6.63
N VAL A 142 -14.03 -0.20 -5.32
CA VAL A 142 -13.24 -1.01 -4.37
C VAL A 142 -13.51 -2.50 -4.58
N ILE A 143 -14.75 -2.88 -4.85
CA ILE A 143 -15.11 -4.26 -5.20
C ILE A 143 -14.37 -4.72 -6.46
N GLU A 144 -14.25 -3.85 -7.46
CA GLU A 144 -13.58 -4.22 -8.71
C GLU A 144 -12.10 -4.52 -8.49
N ILE A 145 -11.42 -3.73 -7.65
CA ILE A 145 -10.05 -4.02 -7.22
C ILE A 145 -9.96 -5.41 -6.57
N TYR A 146 -10.91 -5.74 -5.68
CA TYR A 146 -10.93 -7.06 -5.03
C TYR A 146 -11.15 -8.20 -6.01
N LYS A 147 -12.00 -8.03 -7.03
CA LYS A 147 -12.23 -9.03 -8.07
C LYS A 147 -10.99 -9.25 -8.92
N GLU A 148 -10.38 -8.19 -9.44
CA GLU A 148 -9.15 -8.27 -10.24
C GLU A 148 -8.04 -8.99 -9.45
N THR A 149 -7.89 -8.65 -8.17
CA THR A 149 -6.90 -9.29 -7.29
C THR A 149 -7.25 -10.75 -7.03
N ALA A 150 -8.52 -11.05 -6.74
CA ALA A 150 -9.00 -12.40 -6.51
C ALA A 150 -8.74 -13.30 -7.72
N GLU A 151 -9.04 -12.82 -8.93
CA GLU A 151 -8.83 -13.56 -10.17
C GLU A 151 -7.35 -13.83 -10.43
N LYS A 152 -6.47 -12.86 -10.13
CA LYS A 152 -5.01 -13.04 -10.22
C LYS A 152 -4.47 -14.04 -9.21
N LEU A 153 -4.99 -14.03 -7.97
CA LEU A 153 -4.54 -14.91 -6.89
C LEU A 153 -5.11 -16.34 -7.01
N TYR A 154 -6.34 -16.46 -7.51
CA TYR A 154 -7.11 -17.71 -7.59
C TYR A 154 -7.77 -17.86 -8.97
N PRO A 155 -7.00 -18.07 -10.05
CA PRO A 155 -7.55 -18.23 -11.40
C PRO A 155 -8.53 -19.41 -11.44
N GLU A 156 -9.72 -19.18 -12.00
CA GLU A 156 -10.81 -20.17 -12.17
C GLU A 156 -11.33 -20.84 -10.88
N ASN A 157 -10.79 -20.49 -9.72
CA ASN A 157 -11.20 -21.02 -8.41
C ASN A 157 -12.08 -20.00 -7.70
N TYR A 158 -13.38 -20.04 -7.99
CA TYR A 158 -14.38 -19.14 -7.41
C TYR A 158 -14.56 -19.34 -5.90
N ILE A 159 -14.19 -20.48 -5.34
CA ILE A 159 -14.15 -20.68 -3.88
C ILE A 159 -13.09 -19.76 -3.26
N GLY A 160 -11.87 -19.77 -3.81
CA GLY A 160 -10.78 -18.91 -3.38
C GLY A 160 -11.06 -17.43 -3.65
N GLN A 161 -11.62 -17.11 -4.82
CA GLN A 161 -12.01 -15.74 -5.16
C GLN A 161 -13.07 -15.19 -4.20
N LYS A 162 -14.13 -15.97 -3.94
CA LYS A 162 -15.18 -15.62 -2.98
C LYS A 162 -14.60 -15.38 -1.59
N ALA A 163 -13.78 -16.30 -1.10
CA ALA A 163 -13.18 -16.19 0.23
C ALA A 163 -12.30 -14.94 0.37
N TYR A 164 -11.52 -14.62 -0.67
CA TYR A 164 -10.74 -13.39 -0.70
C TYR A 164 -11.61 -12.13 -0.68
N ILE A 165 -12.61 -12.06 -1.55
CA ILE A 165 -13.49 -10.90 -1.66
C ILE A 165 -14.31 -10.69 -0.39
N ASP A 166 -14.89 -11.75 0.18
CA ASP A 166 -15.65 -11.70 1.43
C ASP A 166 -14.78 -11.15 2.57
N ALA A 167 -13.58 -11.68 2.74
CA ALA A 167 -12.65 -11.22 3.77
C ALA A 167 -12.18 -9.77 3.55
N SER A 168 -11.93 -9.37 2.29
CA SER A 168 -11.53 -8.01 1.94
C SER A 168 -12.65 -6.98 2.18
N MET A 169 -13.91 -7.37 1.94
CA MET A 169 -15.08 -6.56 2.28
C MET A 169 -15.24 -6.40 3.80
N GLU A 170 -14.99 -7.45 4.58
CA GLU A 170 -15.03 -7.38 6.05
C GLU A 170 -13.97 -6.42 6.59
N GLU A 171 -12.72 -6.52 6.12
CA GLU A 171 -11.63 -5.63 6.53
C GLU A 171 -11.89 -4.18 6.15
N TYR A 172 -12.51 -3.92 5.00
CA TYR A 172 -12.94 -2.57 4.61
C TYR A 172 -13.81 -1.92 5.68
N PHE A 173 -14.82 -2.63 6.19
CA PHE A 173 -15.72 -2.07 7.20
C PHE A 173 -15.02 -1.83 8.54
N LYS A 174 -14.11 -2.74 8.96
CA LYS A 174 -13.29 -2.55 10.17
C LYS A 174 -12.46 -1.26 10.09
N ILE A 175 -11.86 -0.99 8.93
CA ILE A 175 -11.08 0.23 8.70
C ILE A 175 -11.97 1.48 8.78
N ILE A 176 -13.13 1.46 8.11
CA ILE A 176 -14.06 2.59 8.13
C ILE A 176 -14.54 2.88 9.56
N GLU A 177 -14.82 1.83 10.35
CA GLU A 177 -15.20 1.96 11.75
C GLU A 177 -14.05 2.52 12.60
N PHE A 178 -12.83 2.01 12.42
CA PHE A 178 -11.65 2.53 13.10
C PHE A 178 -11.45 4.02 12.82
N ILE A 179 -11.53 4.44 11.55
CA ILE A 179 -11.38 5.86 11.16
C ILE A 179 -12.48 6.71 11.81
N LYS A 180 -13.72 6.24 11.83
CA LYS A 180 -14.84 6.96 12.47
C LYS A 180 -14.60 7.16 13.96
N ASN A 181 -14.08 6.13 14.65
CA ASN A 181 -13.87 6.13 16.08
C ASN A 181 -12.59 6.87 16.53
N ASN A 182 -11.62 7.04 15.63
CA ASN A 182 -10.29 7.59 15.96
C ASN A 182 -9.95 8.88 15.20
N LYS A 183 -10.95 9.67 14.77
CA LYS A 183 -10.74 10.91 14.00
C LYS A 183 -9.74 11.90 14.63
N ASN A 184 -9.61 11.87 15.95
CA ASN A 184 -8.67 12.70 16.72
C ASN A 184 -7.20 12.26 16.59
N LEU A 185 -6.94 10.99 16.29
CA LEU A 185 -5.60 10.42 16.09
C LEU A 185 -5.09 10.56 14.64
N ILE A 186 -5.96 11.01 13.73
CA ILE A 186 -5.75 11.09 12.27
C ILE A 186 -5.44 12.55 11.85
N LYS A 187 -5.08 13.43 12.78
CA LYS A 187 -4.74 14.85 12.50
C LYS A 187 -3.26 15.07 12.23
#